data_AF-A0A928BWJ3-F1
#
_entry.id   AF-A0A928BWJ3-F1
#
_cell.length_a   1.000
_cell.length_b   1.000
_cell.length_c   1.000
_cell.angle_alpha   90.00
_cell.angle_beta   90.00
_cell.angle_gamma   90.00
#
_symmetry.space_group_name_H-M   'P 1'
#
loop_
_entity.id
_entity.type
_entity.pdbx_description
1 polymer ?
#
loop_
_entity_poly.entity_id
_entity_poly.type
_entity_poly.pdbx_seq_one_letter_code
_entity_poly.pdbx_strand_id
1 'polypeptide(L)'
;MLKAIDKYSRLSDREWIEAITAPDADRRLQESFFQSMCAPTLRYISLRIYKCHDSSHLAGELYEFLSDNNWSVLKKWEGRNGASLSSYIARCATNYFLQKEAAEKKRQENEIQASTPELLEQLASLAEDYDDNEEIPPVWQAFNMLNKRDQEVLRLLVIEGKRMLSVAEYLWTFIDSKQDISQLTTKRIQGTISMVKQRAQLSLIEHLEKLNKKK
;
A
#
# COMPACT_ATOMS: atom_id res chain seq x y z
N MET A 1 -24.82 20.11 -8.57
CA MET A 1 -23.40 20.16 -8.16
C MET A 1 -22.59 21.20 -8.93
N LEU A 2 -22.68 21.29 -10.26
CA LEU A 2 -21.91 22.27 -11.07
C LEU A 2 -22.08 23.75 -10.68
N LYS A 3 -23.25 24.18 -10.18
CA LYS A 3 -23.50 25.57 -9.77
C LYS A 3 -22.76 26.02 -8.50
N ALA A 4 -22.34 25.09 -7.62
CA ALA A 4 -21.63 25.45 -6.39
C ALA A 4 -20.14 25.71 -6.66
N ILE A 5 -19.54 24.96 -7.59
CA ILE A 5 -18.13 25.10 -8.00
C ILE A 5 -17.87 26.51 -8.58
N ASP A 6 -18.85 27.07 -9.29
CA ASP A 6 -18.72 28.37 -9.95
C ASP A 6 -18.82 29.58 -8.98
N LYS A 7 -19.41 29.39 -7.79
CA LYS A 7 -19.51 30.46 -6.77
C LYS A 7 -18.18 30.70 -6.07
N TYR A 8 -17.35 29.66 -5.91
CA TYR A 8 -16.12 29.71 -5.12
C TYR A 8 -14.84 29.76 -5.97
N SER A 9 -14.96 29.66 -7.30
CA SER A 9 -13.85 29.75 -8.26
C SER A 9 -13.16 31.12 -8.29
N ARG A 10 -13.78 32.15 -7.69
CA ARG A 10 -13.30 33.54 -7.67
C ARG A 10 -12.62 33.96 -6.36
N LEU A 11 -12.62 33.10 -5.35
CA LEU A 11 -11.98 33.42 -4.08
C LEU A 11 -10.46 33.38 -4.24
N SER A 12 -9.80 34.42 -3.73
CA SER A 12 -8.36 34.43 -3.51
C SER A 12 -7.96 33.41 -2.45
N ASP A 13 -6.67 33.06 -2.43
CA ASP A 13 -6.13 32.11 -1.45
C ASP A 13 -6.39 32.53 0.01
N ARG A 14 -6.35 33.83 0.33
CA ARG A 14 -6.69 34.32 1.68
C ARG A 14 -8.16 34.15 2.01
N GLU A 15 -9.03 34.51 1.07
CA GLU A 15 -10.48 34.36 1.25
C GLU A 15 -10.87 32.89 1.41
N TRP A 16 -10.16 31.97 0.73
CA TRP A 16 -10.33 30.54 0.96
C TRP A 16 -10.04 30.16 2.42
N ILE A 17 -8.92 30.61 2.99
CA ILE A 17 -8.56 30.29 4.39
C ILE A 17 -9.58 30.90 5.35
N GLU A 18 -9.94 32.16 5.17
CA GLU A 18 -10.92 32.82 6.04
C GLU A 18 -12.27 32.08 6.01
N ALA A 19 -12.74 31.71 4.82
CA ALA A 19 -14.04 31.08 4.66
C ALA A 19 -14.08 29.62 5.15
N ILE A 20 -13.00 28.84 4.98
CA ILE A 20 -12.98 27.42 5.46
C ILE A 20 -12.68 27.29 6.96
N THR A 21 -11.99 28.29 7.54
CA THR A 21 -11.62 28.27 8.97
C THR A 21 -12.61 29.02 9.88
N ALA A 22 -13.66 29.61 9.28
CA ALA A 22 -14.75 30.24 10.02
C ALA A 22 -15.50 29.21 10.90
N PRO A 23 -15.98 29.61 12.10
CA PRO A 23 -16.72 28.72 13.00
C PRO A 23 -17.99 28.13 12.38
N ASP A 24 -18.60 28.86 11.45
CA ASP A 24 -19.83 28.56 10.72
C ASP A 24 -19.59 28.20 9.24
N ALA A 25 -18.36 27.77 8.92
CA ALA A 25 -17.99 27.41 7.55
C ALA A 25 -18.96 26.39 6.94
N ASP A 26 -19.51 26.73 5.76
CA ASP A 26 -20.43 25.86 5.03
C ASP A 26 -19.72 24.56 4.64
N ARG A 27 -20.31 23.42 5.00
CA ARG A 27 -19.80 22.09 4.62
C ARG A 27 -19.58 21.96 3.12
N ARG A 28 -20.44 22.57 2.29
CA ARG A 28 -20.30 22.54 0.82
C ARG A 28 -19.07 23.31 0.33
N LEU A 29 -18.71 24.38 1.03
CA LEU A 29 -17.48 25.13 0.76
C LEU A 29 -16.25 24.27 1.06
N GLN A 30 -16.24 23.61 2.22
CA GLN A 30 -15.15 22.70 2.60
C GLN A 30 -15.03 21.55 1.59
N GLU A 31 -16.14 20.88 1.26
CA GLU A 31 -16.15 19.82 0.23
C GLU A 31 -15.60 20.33 -1.12
N SER A 32 -16.01 21.54 -1.55
CA SER A 32 -15.50 22.16 -2.78
C SER A 32 -14.00 22.46 -2.71
N PHE A 33 -13.47 22.87 -1.57
CA PHE A 33 -12.04 23.10 -1.36
C PHE A 33 -11.24 21.81 -1.57
N PHE A 34 -11.68 20.70 -1.00
CA PHE A 34 -10.98 19.41 -1.15
C PHE A 34 -11.15 18.82 -2.57
N GLN A 35 -12.34 18.93 -3.15
CA GLN A 35 -12.63 18.40 -4.49
C GLN A 35 -12.02 19.21 -5.63
N SER A 36 -11.75 20.50 -5.42
CA SER A 36 -11.18 21.37 -6.45
C SER A 36 -9.70 21.64 -6.18
N MET A 37 -9.40 22.29 -5.06
CA MET A 37 -8.06 22.83 -4.78
C MET A 37 -7.08 21.73 -4.35
N CYS A 38 -7.55 20.74 -3.60
CA CYS A 38 -6.71 19.63 -3.13
C CYS A 38 -6.72 18.43 -4.07
N ALA A 39 -7.67 18.33 -5.01
CA ALA A 39 -7.83 17.14 -5.85
C ALA A 39 -6.57 16.75 -6.65
N PRO A 40 -5.82 17.68 -7.28
CA PRO A 40 -4.58 17.34 -7.96
C PRO A 40 -3.54 16.72 -7.00
N THR A 41 -3.41 17.28 -5.80
CA THR A 41 -2.53 16.78 -4.75
C THR A 41 -2.97 15.40 -4.26
N LEU A 42 -4.26 15.23 -3.94
CA LEU A 42 -4.80 13.95 -3.46
C LEU A 42 -4.63 12.85 -4.51
N ARG A 43 -4.82 13.17 -5.80
CA ARG A 43 -4.54 12.26 -6.91
C ARG A 43 -3.06 11.91 -7.02
N TYR A 44 -2.17 12.89 -6.83
CA TYR A 44 -0.73 12.63 -6.79
C TYR A 44 -0.38 11.66 -5.66
N ILE A 45 -0.91 11.90 -4.46
CA ILE A 45 -0.67 11.09 -3.27
C ILE A 45 -1.20 9.66 -3.47
N SER A 46 -2.43 9.50 -3.96
CA SER A 46 -3.00 8.17 -4.21
C SER A 46 -2.12 7.35 -5.16
N LEU A 47 -1.69 7.96 -6.27
CA LEU A 47 -0.92 7.27 -7.31
C LEU A 47 0.54 7.04 -6.94
N ARG A 48 1.17 7.96 -6.20
CA ARG A 48 2.62 7.95 -5.95
C ARG A 48 3.01 7.38 -4.59
N ILE A 49 2.21 7.66 -3.56
CA ILE A 49 2.48 7.18 -2.20
C ILE A 49 1.80 5.82 -2.03
N TYR A 50 0.46 5.80 -2.13
CA TYR A 50 -0.33 4.58 -1.86
C TYR A 50 -0.44 3.62 -3.04
N LYS A 51 -0.02 4.04 -4.25
CA LYS A 51 -0.11 3.26 -5.50
C LYS A 51 -1.54 2.75 -5.78
N CYS A 52 -2.55 3.51 -5.41
CA CYS A 52 -3.97 3.20 -5.60
C CYS A 52 -4.67 4.25 -6.49
N HIS A 53 -5.69 3.81 -7.22
CA HIS A 53 -6.48 4.67 -8.11
C HIS A 53 -7.61 5.41 -7.38
N ASP A 54 -7.96 4.96 -6.18
CA ASP A 54 -9.02 5.56 -5.37
C ASP A 54 -8.43 6.55 -4.37
N SER A 55 -8.84 7.81 -4.46
CA SER A 55 -8.44 8.90 -3.56
C SER A 55 -9.57 9.36 -2.64
N SER A 56 -10.72 8.68 -2.64
CA SER A 56 -11.94 9.14 -1.96
C SER A 56 -11.77 9.22 -0.44
N HIS A 57 -11.08 8.25 0.18
CA HIS A 57 -10.76 8.25 1.61
C HIS A 57 -9.73 9.33 1.99
N LEU A 58 -8.78 9.65 1.10
CA LEU A 58 -7.69 10.60 1.38
C LEU A 58 -8.19 12.03 1.62
N ALA A 59 -9.33 12.41 1.04
CA ALA A 59 -9.93 13.72 1.27
C ALA A 59 -10.40 13.88 2.73
N GLY A 60 -11.00 12.84 3.31
CA GLY A 60 -11.42 12.83 4.71
C GLY A 60 -10.22 12.89 5.66
N GLU A 61 -9.18 12.11 5.39
CA GLU A 61 -7.95 12.14 6.19
C GLU A 61 -7.22 13.48 6.10
N LEU A 62 -7.16 14.07 4.90
CA LEU A 62 -6.57 15.40 4.74
C LEU A 62 -7.40 16.47 5.47
N TYR A 63 -8.73 16.34 5.50
CA TYR A 63 -9.58 17.21 6.29
C TYR A 63 -9.26 17.12 7.77
N GLU A 64 -9.15 15.91 8.33
CA GLU A 64 -8.79 15.70 9.73
C GLU A 64 -7.43 16.32 10.05
N PHE A 65 -6.42 16.07 9.22
CA PHE A 65 -5.08 16.65 9.39
C PHE A 65 -5.09 18.18 9.33
N LEU A 66 -5.80 18.78 8.37
CA LEU A 66 -5.81 20.23 8.20
C LEU A 66 -6.65 20.93 9.26
N SER A 67 -7.75 20.33 9.70
CA SER A 67 -8.64 20.88 10.72
C SER A 67 -8.10 20.68 12.14
N ASP A 68 -7.17 19.73 12.32
CA ASP A 68 -6.48 19.50 13.58
C ASP A 68 -5.87 20.80 14.12
N ASN A 69 -6.01 20.99 15.44
CA ASN A 69 -5.59 22.21 16.11
C ASN A 69 -6.17 23.50 15.49
N ASN A 70 -7.48 23.50 15.21
CA ASN A 70 -8.25 24.65 14.73
C ASN A 70 -7.66 25.29 13.47
N TRP A 71 -7.40 24.45 12.46
CA TRP A 71 -6.89 24.89 11.16
C TRP A 71 -5.53 25.60 11.20
N SER A 72 -4.72 25.33 12.23
CA SER A 72 -3.43 26.00 12.44
C SER A 72 -2.47 25.85 11.27
N VAL A 73 -2.53 24.72 10.55
CA VAL A 73 -1.71 24.48 9.35
C VAL A 73 -2.04 25.48 8.26
N LEU A 74 -3.33 25.70 7.98
CA LEU A 74 -3.77 26.65 6.95
C LEU A 74 -3.50 28.10 7.36
N LYS A 75 -3.71 28.44 8.64
CA LYS A 75 -3.46 29.78 9.19
C LYS A 75 -1.97 30.20 9.16
N LYS A 76 -1.05 29.24 9.06
CA LYS A 76 0.40 29.51 8.90
C LYS A 76 0.78 29.91 7.47
N TRP A 77 -0.11 29.78 6.49
CA TRP A 77 0.18 30.20 5.13
C TRP A 77 0.16 31.73 5.04
N GLU A 78 1.27 32.31 4.61
CA GLU A 78 1.43 33.76 4.46
C GLU A 78 1.61 34.21 3.00
N GLY A 79 1.64 33.28 2.04
CA GLY A 79 1.88 33.58 0.63
C GLY A 79 3.29 34.10 0.31
N ARG A 80 4.28 33.85 1.18
CA ARG A 80 5.67 34.27 0.97
C ARG A 80 6.22 33.68 -0.34
N ASN A 81 7.06 34.45 -1.03
CA ASN A 81 7.71 34.07 -2.29
C ASN A 81 6.72 33.72 -3.43
N GLY A 82 5.49 34.25 -3.39
CA GLY A 82 4.48 33.98 -4.41
C GLY A 82 3.93 32.55 -4.38
N ALA A 83 4.13 31.81 -3.29
CA ALA A 83 3.63 30.46 -3.14
C ALA A 83 2.10 30.48 -2.97
N SER A 84 1.38 29.87 -3.92
CA SER A 84 -0.06 29.71 -3.80
C SER A 84 -0.43 28.77 -2.66
N LEU A 85 -1.65 28.93 -2.13
CA LEU A 85 -2.20 28.06 -1.10
C LEU A 85 -2.24 26.60 -1.54
N SER A 86 -2.61 26.35 -2.80
CA SER A 86 -2.56 25.00 -3.40
C SER A 86 -1.16 24.39 -3.33
N SER A 87 -0.10 25.16 -3.64
CA SER A 87 1.29 24.69 -3.57
C SER A 87 1.73 24.40 -2.14
N TYR A 88 1.30 25.23 -1.19
CA TYR A 88 1.56 25.05 0.22
C TYR A 88 0.88 23.77 0.77
N ILE A 89 -0.41 23.61 0.47
CA ILE A 89 -1.18 22.41 0.84
C ILE A 89 -0.56 21.17 0.21
N ALA A 90 -0.14 21.25 -1.06
CA ALA A 90 0.51 20.14 -1.74
C ALA A 90 1.73 19.63 -0.96
N ARG A 91 2.58 20.55 -0.48
CA ARG A 91 3.74 20.22 0.35
C ARG A 91 3.33 19.63 1.70
N CYS A 92 2.41 20.28 2.42
CA CYS A 92 1.96 19.82 3.73
C CYS A 92 1.32 18.44 3.67
N ALA A 93 0.37 18.24 2.76
CA ALA A 93 -0.32 16.97 2.54
C ALA A 93 0.67 15.88 2.14
N THR A 94 1.54 16.12 1.16
CA THR A 94 2.52 15.11 0.72
C THR A 94 3.42 14.66 1.88
N ASN A 95 3.92 15.59 2.69
CA ASN A 95 4.75 15.26 3.84
C ASN A 95 3.98 14.47 4.90
N TYR A 96 2.75 14.87 5.21
CA TYR A 96 1.88 14.15 6.15
C TYR A 96 1.67 12.70 5.72
N PHE A 97 1.24 12.49 4.47
CA PHE A 97 0.95 11.14 3.96
C PHE A 97 2.22 10.29 3.79
N LEU A 98 3.38 10.87 3.46
CA LEU A 98 4.66 10.15 3.46
C LEU A 98 5.05 9.66 4.86
N GLN A 99 4.90 10.52 5.88
CA GLN A 99 5.23 10.16 7.26
C GLN A 99 4.27 9.09 7.79
N LYS A 100 2.99 9.22 7.48
CA LYS A 100 1.97 8.23 7.85
C LYS A 100 2.25 6.87 7.21
N GLU A 101 2.51 6.83 5.90
CA GLU A 101 2.83 5.59 5.18
C GLU A 101 4.10 4.92 5.73
N ALA A 102 5.13 5.71 6.05
CA ALA A 102 6.34 5.20 6.67
C ALA A 102 6.09 4.64 8.09
N ALA A 103 5.24 5.30 8.88
CA ALA A 103 4.87 4.85 10.22
C ALA A 103 4.04 3.55 10.18
N GLU A 104 3.09 3.45 9.25
CA GLU A 104 2.28 2.24 9.03
C GLU A 104 3.16 1.06 8.60
N LYS A 105 4.09 1.27 7.67
CA LYS A 105 5.06 0.24 7.28
C LYS A 105 5.91 -0.21 8.45
N LYS A 106 6.45 0.72 9.23
CA LYS A 106 7.26 0.40 10.41
C LYS A 106 6.43 -0.38 11.44
N ARG A 107 5.16 -0.03 11.62
CA ARG A 107 4.24 -0.77 12.50
C ARG A 107 4.00 -2.19 11.99
N GLN A 108 3.73 -2.35 10.70
CA GLN A 108 3.57 -3.67 10.08
C GLN A 108 4.85 -4.51 10.20
N GLU A 109 6.03 -3.92 9.98
CA GLU A 109 7.32 -4.58 10.17
C GLU A 109 7.52 -5.03 11.62
N ASN A 110 7.15 -4.19 12.59
CA ASN A 110 7.22 -4.53 14.01
C ASN A 110 6.20 -5.60 14.42
N GLU A 111 4.98 -5.57 13.87
CA GLU A 111 3.96 -6.60 14.11
C GLU A 111 4.40 -7.94 13.52
N ILE A 112 4.96 -7.95 12.30
CA ILE A 112 5.58 -9.14 11.70
C ILE A 112 6.72 -9.65 12.59
N GLN A 113 7.61 -8.76 13.05
CA GLN A 113 8.72 -9.14 13.92
C GLN A 113 8.25 -9.67 15.28
N ALA A 114 7.17 -9.11 15.85
CA ALA A 114 6.59 -9.55 17.12
C ALA A 114 5.83 -10.88 17.01
N SER A 115 5.20 -11.16 15.86
CA SER A 115 4.53 -12.44 15.60
C SER A 115 5.49 -13.55 15.16
N THR A 116 6.70 -13.24 14.71
CA THR A 116 7.71 -14.26 14.34
C THR A 116 8.11 -15.18 15.50
N PRO A 117 8.40 -14.69 16.73
CA PRO A 117 8.70 -15.53 17.88
C PRO A 117 7.56 -16.49 18.24
N GLU A 118 6.32 -16.02 18.25
CA GLU A 118 5.15 -16.85 18.58
C GLU A 118 4.87 -17.89 17.49
N LEU A 119 5.05 -17.54 16.21
CA LEU A 119 5.00 -18.49 15.10
C LEU A 119 6.17 -19.47 15.13
N LEU A 120 7.38 -19.04 15.50
CA LEU A 120 8.55 -19.90 15.64
C LEU A 120 8.44 -20.82 16.85
N GLU A 121 7.81 -20.40 17.94
CA GLU A 121 7.55 -21.19 19.15
C GLU A 121 6.38 -22.16 18.92
N GLN A 122 5.36 -21.77 18.16
CA GLN A 122 4.33 -22.69 17.65
C GLN A 122 4.89 -23.70 16.66
N LEU A 123 5.82 -23.29 15.77
CA LEU A 123 6.52 -24.21 14.87
C LEU A 123 7.53 -25.09 15.61
N ALA A 124 8.16 -24.61 16.67
CA ALA A 124 9.10 -25.37 17.50
C ALA A 124 8.38 -26.38 18.40
N SER A 125 7.23 -26.02 18.97
CA SER A 125 6.36 -26.97 19.68
C SER A 125 5.76 -28.01 18.74
N LEU A 126 5.36 -27.61 17.52
CA LEU A 126 5.03 -28.56 16.45
C LEU A 126 6.22 -29.43 16.02
N ALA A 127 7.47 -28.99 16.21
CA ALA A 127 8.68 -29.74 15.89
C ALA A 127 9.16 -30.66 17.02
N GLU A 128 8.83 -30.35 18.28
CA GLU A 128 9.13 -31.19 19.45
C GLU A 128 8.11 -32.33 19.64
N ASP A 129 6.90 -32.19 19.09
CA ASP A 129 5.89 -33.25 19.01
C ASP A 129 6.01 -34.13 17.74
N TYR A 130 7.12 -34.04 16.98
CA TYR A 130 7.39 -34.93 15.84
C TYR A 130 7.70 -36.36 16.32
N ASP A 131 6.65 -37.16 16.48
CA ASP A 131 6.70 -38.62 16.39
C ASP A 131 7.00 -38.98 14.92
N ASP A 132 7.99 -39.85 14.67
CA ASP A 132 8.43 -40.33 13.35
C ASP A 132 7.34 -41.08 12.55
N ASN A 133 6.08 -41.03 13.00
CA ASN A 133 4.91 -41.65 12.40
C ASN A 133 3.85 -40.66 11.88
N GLU A 134 4.06 -39.33 11.94
CA GLU A 134 3.01 -38.37 11.54
C GLU A 134 2.98 -38.00 10.04
N GLU A 135 1.78 -38.03 9.48
CA GLU A 135 1.45 -37.67 8.10
C GLU A 135 2.02 -36.29 7.72
N ILE A 136 2.73 -36.20 6.59
CA ILE A 136 3.19 -34.92 6.01
C ILE A 136 2.00 -33.94 6.01
N PRO A 137 2.11 -32.73 6.61
CA PRO A 137 1.00 -31.79 6.66
C PRO A 137 0.44 -31.52 5.26
N PRO A 138 -0.89 -31.43 5.05
CA PRO A 138 -1.49 -31.28 3.73
C PRO A 138 -0.93 -30.11 2.91
N VAL A 139 -0.49 -29.04 3.58
CA VAL A 139 0.18 -27.89 2.95
C VAL A 139 1.52 -28.24 2.32
N TRP A 140 2.32 -29.08 2.98
CA TRP A 140 3.60 -29.54 2.43
C TRP A 140 3.39 -30.58 1.33
N GLN A 141 2.37 -31.44 1.45
CA GLN A 141 1.97 -32.32 0.36
C GLN A 141 1.53 -31.52 -0.88
N ALA A 142 0.66 -30.52 -0.70
CA ALA A 142 0.20 -29.65 -1.78
C ALA A 142 1.35 -28.83 -2.39
N PHE A 143 2.29 -28.35 -1.57
CA PHE A 143 3.49 -27.66 -2.04
C PHE A 143 4.35 -28.58 -2.91
N ASN A 144 4.55 -29.83 -2.51
CA ASN A 144 5.31 -30.81 -3.28
C ASN A 144 4.63 -31.21 -4.61
N MET A 145 3.32 -30.96 -4.75
CA MET A 145 2.59 -31.17 -6.02
C MET A 145 2.76 -30.01 -7.02
N LEU A 146 3.28 -28.86 -6.60
CA LEU A 146 3.51 -27.72 -7.48
C LEU A 146 4.65 -28.00 -8.47
N ASN A 147 4.66 -27.28 -9.59
CA ASN A 147 5.82 -27.30 -10.48
C ASN A 147 7.01 -26.58 -9.83
N LYS A 148 8.22 -26.91 -10.28
CA LYS A 148 9.48 -26.39 -9.73
C LYS A 148 9.54 -24.86 -9.68
N ARG A 149 9.03 -24.18 -10.71
CA ARG A 149 8.99 -22.70 -10.75
C ARG A 149 8.13 -22.15 -9.62
N ASP A 150 6.93 -22.66 -9.47
CA ASP A 150 5.97 -22.20 -8.48
C ASP A 150 6.46 -22.53 -7.04
N GLN A 151 7.11 -23.69 -6.85
CA GLN A 151 7.79 -24.05 -5.59
C GLN A 151 8.88 -23.05 -5.21
N GLU A 152 9.80 -22.72 -6.13
CA GLU A 152 10.91 -21.81 -5.84
C GLU A 152 10.43 -20.39 -5.54
N VAL A 153 9.41 -19.92 -6.26
CA VAL A 153 8.80 -18.61 -6.01
C VAL A 153 8.17 -18.54 -4.62
N LEU A 154 7.43 -19.57 -4.22
CA LEU A 154 6.82 -19.61 -2.88
C LEU A 154 7.87 -19.81 -1.78
N ARG A 155 8.86 -20.69 -1.99
CA ARG A 155 9.96 -20.91 -1.05
C ARG A 155 10.69 -19.60 -0.76
N LEU A 156 11.15 -18.91 -1.80
CA LEU A 156 11.96 -17.70 -1.61
C LEU A 156 11.14 -16.50 -1.12
N LEU A 157 9.94 -16.28 -1.66
CA LEU A 157 9.18 -15.05 -1.38
C LEU A 157 8.16 -15.17 -0.25
N VAL A 158 7.81 -16.38 0.17
CA VAL A 158 6.78 -16.61 1.21
C VAL A 158 7.39 -17.33 2.41
N ILE A 159 8.09 -18.44 2.20
CA ILE A 159 8.67 -19.23 3.31
C ILE A 159 9.92 -18.54 3.87
N GLU A 160 10.85 -18.16 2.99
CA GLU A 160 12.12 -17.52 3.39
C GLU A 160 12.05 -15.98 3.48
N GLY A 161 10.92 -15.38 3.08
CA GLY A 161 10.69 -13.94 3.19
C GLY A 161 11.68 -13.05 2.41
N LYS A 162 12.35 -13.58 1.38
CA LYS A 162 13.35 -12.82 0.60
C LYS A 162 12.69 -11.67 -0.16
N ARG A 163 13.42 -10.56 -0.28
CA ARG A 163 12.97 -9.41 -1.09
C ARG A 163 12.96 -9.79 -2.56
N MET A 164 11.87 -9.47 -3.26
CA MET A 164 11.65 -9.86 -4.66
C MET A 164 12.81 -9.49 -5.60
N LEU A 165 13.37 -8.29 -5.44
CA LEU A 165 14.48 -7.83 -6.29
C LEU A 165 15.81 -8.52 -5.97
N SER A 166 16.04 -8.97 -4.73
CA SER A 166 17.29 -9.65 -4.36
C SER A 166 17.37 -11.09 -4.88
N VAL A 167 16.23 -11.68 -5.25
CA VAL A 167 16.15 -13.04 -5.81
C VAL A 167 15.65 -13.06 -7.26
N ALA A 168 15.48 -11.88 -7.87
CA ALA A 168 14.85 -11.75 -9.18
C ALA A 168 15.62 -12.48 -10.27
N GLU A 169 16.95 -12.31 -10.32
CA GLU A 169 17.82 -12.97 -11.31
C GLU A 169 17.73 -14.49 -11.19
N TYR A 170 17.77 -15.01 -9.97
CA TYR A 170 17.63 -16.44 -9.70
C TYR A 170 16.26 -16.96 -10.14
N LEU A 171 15.17 -16.30 -9.72
CA LEU A 171 13.80 -16.69 -10.09
C LEU A 171 13.57 -16.61 -11.60
N TRP A 172 14.25 -15.70 -12.30
CA TRP A 172 14.14 -15.56 -13.74
C TRP A 172 14.62 -16.77 -14.51
N THR A 173 15.53 -17.57 -13.94
CA THR A 173 15.96 -18.84 -14.55
C THR A 173 14.83 -19.88 -14.60
N PHE A 174 13.81 -19.73 -13.76
CA PHE A 174 12.64 -20.61 -13.73
C PHE A 174 11.44 -20.01 -14.47
N ILE A 175 11.40 -18.70 -14.60
CA ILE A 175 10.38 -17.98 -15.36
C ILE A 175 10.85 -18.03 -16.81
N ASP A 176 10.41 -19.06 -17.54
CA ASP A 176 10.68 -19.32 -18.96
C ASP A 176 10.33 -18.12 -19.86
N SER A 177 11.22 -17.13 -19.82
CA SER A 177 11.12 -15.84 -20.47
C SER A 177 12.24 -15.80 -21.49
N LYS A 178 11.87 -15.74 -22.77
CA LYS A 178 12.83 -15.50 -23.87
C LYS A 178 13.55 -14.14 -23.77
N GLN A 179 13.20 -13.32 -22.77
CA GLN A 179 13.78 -12.00 -22.52
C GLN A 179 14.83 -12.08 -21.43
N ASP A 180 16.01 -11.53 -21.71
CA ASP A 180 17.08 -11.29 -20.74
C ASP A 180 16.60 -10.29 -19.66
N ILE A 181 16.75 -10.67 -18.40
CA ILE A 181 16.35 -9.86 -17.25
C ILE A 181 17.08 -8.52 -17.21
N SER A 182 18.32 -8.46 -17.71
CA SER A 182 19.15 -7.24 -17.71
C SER A 182 18.54 -6.11 -18.55
N GLN A 183 17.67 -6.45 -19.50
CA GLN A 183 17.02 -5.51 -20.41
C GLN A 183 15.65 -5.03 -19.90
N LEU A 184 15.21 -5.50 -18.74
CA LEU A 184 13.88 -5.23 -18.20
C LEU A 184 13.91 -4.17 -17.10
N THR A 185 12.88 -3.33 -17.06
CA THR A 185 12.71 -2.37 -15.97
C THR A 185 12.33 -3.10 -14.67
N THR A 186 12.73 -2.55 -13.53
CA THR A 186 12.38 -3.05 -12.19
C THR A 186 10.88 -3.27 -12.03
N LYS A 187 10.06 -2.37 -12.57
CA LYS A 187 8.58 -2.49 -12.55
C LYS A 187 8.10 -3.72 -13.31
N ARG A 188 8.69 -4.02 -14.46
CA ARG A 188 8.33 -5.18 -15.28
C ARG A 188 8.76 -6.49 -14.63
N ILE A 189 9.95 -6.53 -14.05
CA ILE A 189 10.46 -7.67 -13.27
C ILE A 189 9.52 -7.95 -12.09
N GLN A 190 9.20 -6.91 -11.30
CA GLN A 190 8.29 -7.05 -10.16
C GLN A 190 6.89 -7.49 -10.58
N GLY A 191 6.36 -6.93 -11.66
CA GLY A 191 5.06 -7.32 -12.21
C GLY A 191 5.03 -8.80 -12.61
N THR A 192 6.04 -9.26 -13.35
CA THR A 192 6.13 -10.66 -13.77
C THR A 192 6.26 -11.61 -12.58
N ILE A 193 7.18 -11.35 -11.65
CA ILE A 193 7.37 -12.21 -10.47
C ILE A 193 6.11 -12.19 -9.59
N SER A 194 5.42 -11.05 -9.45
CA SER A 194 4.15 -10.96 -8.69
C SER A 194 3.05 -11.82 -9.32
N MET A 195 2.93 -11.81 -10.66
CA MET A 195 1.95 -12.66 -11.36
C MET A 195 2.26 -14.14 -11.17
N VAL A 196 3.53 -14.53 -11.24
CA VAL A 196 3.95 -15.93 -11.01
C VAL A 196 3.70 -16.33 -9.55
N LYS A 197 3.98 -15.45 -8.58
CA LYS A 197 3.68 -15.67 -7.16
C LYS A 197 2.18 -15.88 -6.94
N GLN A 198 1.34 -15.01 -7.51
CA GLN A 198 -0.11 -15.12 -7.36
C GLN A 198 -0.64 -16.43 -7.98
N ARG A 199 -0.15 -16.79 -9.17
CA ARG A 199 -0.47 -18.09 -9.79
C ARG A 199 -0.05 -19.26 -8.89
N ALA A 200 1.16 -19.23 -8.34
CA ALA A 200 1.66 -20.29 -7.47
C ALA A 200 0.80 -20.46 -6.20
N GLN A 201 0.34 -19.35 -5.61
CA GLN A 201 -0.57 -19.37 -4.46
C GLN A 201 -1.93 -19.98 -4.82
N LEU A 202 -2.50 -19.63 -5.98
CA LEU A 202 -3.75 -20.23 -6.45
C LEU A 202 -3.59 -21.73 -6.69
N SER A 203 -2.52 -22.16 -7.35
CA SER A 203 -2.22 -23.59 -7.55
C SER A 203 -2.10 -24.33 -6.21
N LEU A 204 -1.43 -23.73 -5.22
CA LEU A 204 -1.27 -24.33 -3.89
C LEU A 204 -2.63 -24.54 -3.22
N ILE A 205 -3.51 -23.54 -3.29
CA ILE A 205 -4.88 -23.61 -2.75
C ILE A 205 -5.67 -24.72 -3.47
N GLU A 206 -5.60 -24.81 -4.81
CA GLU A 206 -6.28 -25.88 -5.55
C GLU A 206 -5.81 -27.28 -5.13
N HIS A 207 -4.50 -27.46 -4.92
CA HIS A 207 -3.96 -28.75 -4.45
C HIS A 207 -4.39 -29.05 -3.01
N LEU A 208 -4.38 -28.05 -2.13
CA LEU A 208 -4.89 -28.16 -0.76
C LEU A 208 -6.37 -28.58 -0.73
N GLU A 209 -7.22 -27.94 -1.52
CA GLU A 209 -8.64 -28.28 -1.61
C GLU A 209 -8.86 -29.71 -2.12
N LYS A 210 -8.04 -30.18 -3.08
CA LYS A 210 -8.10 -31.56 -3.59
C LYS A 210 -7.70 -32.59 -2.53
N LEU A 211 -6.72 -32.27 -1.68
CA LEU A 211 -6.30 -33.14 -0.58
C LEU A 211 -7.35 -33.18 0.53
N ASN A 212 -7.97 -32.03 0.85
CA ASN A 212 -9.02 -31.95 1.86
C ASN A 212 -10.34 -32.62 1.44
N LYS A 213 -10.65 -32.68 0.14
CA LYS A 213 -11.82 -33.43 -0.39
C LYS A 213 -11.63 -34.96 -0.42
N LYS A 214 -10.43 -35.46 -0.17
CA LYS A 214 -10.09 -36.90 -0.16
C LYS A 214 -10.08 -37.51 1.25
N LYS A 215 -10.16 -36.69 2.30
CA LYS A 215 -10.41 -37.12 3.68
C LYS A 215 -11.91 -37.11 3.96
#